data_AF-A0A820NWD7-F1
#
_entry.id   AF-A0A820NWD7-F1
#
_cell.length_a   1.000
_cell.length_b   1.000
_cell.length_c   1.000
_cell.angle_alpha   90.00
_cell.angle_beta   90.00
_cell.angle_gamma   90.00
#
_symmetry.space_group_name_H-M   'P 1'
#
loop_
_entity.id
_entity.type
_entity.pdbx_description
1 polymer ?
#
loop_
_entity_poly.entity_id
_entity_poly.type
_entity_poly.pdbx_seq_one_letter_code
_entity_poly.pdbx_strand_id
1 'polypeptide(L)'
;QSTNCIGVQLGLGFYTNEQWGGGVPPPAPEVFGPPPRLLLQVNIVLNDHTTMNISTDTTWLGREGAHRKDSIYMGTFYDTRAERYNWSTAGFKDPYSLWLNASLIESPLSSPTGQLTYQSMDPIRISPYALHIATSASQTGYRLMPPGVNGGNVMDGGIFNATPIPNQQVPIYDVTQN
;
A
#
# COMPACT_ATOMS: atom_id res chain seq x y z
N GLN A 1 11.69 -28.53 12.76
CA GLN A 1 11.21 -27.14 12.90
C GLN A 1 11.56 -26.41 11.63
N SER A 2 10.59 -25.82 10.92
CA SER A 2 10.85 -25.03 9.71
C SER A 2 10.96 -23.55 10.05
N THR A 3 11.75 -22.82 9.27
CA THR A 3 11.80 -21.35 9.35
C THR A 3 10.54 -20.77 8.71
N ASN A 4 9.91 -19.82 9.40
CA ASN A 4 8.74 -19.09 8.91
C ASN A 4 9.08 -17.61 8.78
N CYS A 5 8.36 -16.89 7.92
CA CYS A 5 8.50 -15.46 7.72
C CYS A 5 7.11 -14.84 7.61
N ILE A 6 6.96 -13.63 8.15
CA ILE A 6 5.77 -12.80 7.97
C ILE A 6 6.25 -11.50 7.35
N GLY A 7 5.70 -11.17 6.18
CA GLY A 7 5.89 -9.88 5.53
C GLY A 7 4.58 -9.11 5.50
N VAL A 8 4.63 -7.83 5.85
CA VAL A 8 3.47 -6.92 5.79
C VAL A 8 3.85 -5.68 4.99
N GLN A 9 3.01 -5.30 4.02
CA GLN A 9 3.15 -4.04 3.31
C GLN A 9 2.13 -3.04 3.87
N LEU A 10 2.59 -1.85 4.22
CA LEU A 10 1.73 -0.76 4.69
C LEU A 10 1.42 0.19 3.55
N GLY A 11 0.14 0.44 3.33
CA GLY A 11 -0.35 1.56 2.52
C GLY A 11 -0.59 2.80 3.39
N LEU A 12 -0.74 3.94 2.75
CA LEU A 12 -1.01 5.21 3.44
C LEU A 12 -2.50 5.29 3.84
N GLY A 13 -3.38 4.95 2.89
CA GLY A 13 -4.83 4.89 3.11
C GLY A 13 -5.40 6.19 3.68
N PHE A 14 -6.57 6.12 4.32
CA PHE A 14 -7.18 7.25 5.04
C PHE A 14 -6.47 7.60 6.36
N TYR A 15 -5.49 6.80 6.78
CA TYR A 15 -4.78 7.01 8.04
C TYR A 15 -3.81 8.19 7.97
N THR A 16 -3.22 8.45 6.79
CA THR A 16 -2.27 9.56 6.62
C THR A 16 -2.93 10.80 6.00
N ASN A 17 -2.30 11.95 6.25
CA ASN A 17 -2.82 13.24 5.80
C ASN A 17 -2.67 13.49 4.30
N GLU A 18 -1.93 12.62 3.58
CA GLU A 18 -1.66 12.76 2.14
C GLU A 18 -2.91 12.62 1.26
N GLN A 19 -4.02 12.14 1.83
CA GLN A 19 -5.30 12.06 1.12
C GLN A 19 -6.11 13.37 1.19
N TRP A 20 -5.80 14.30 2.09
CA TRP A 20 -6.69 15.45 2.34
C TRP A 20 -6.31 16.65 1.47
N GLY A 21 -6.96 16.75 0.31
CA GLY A 21 -7.01 17.95 -0.53
C GLY A 21 -8.47 18.34 -0.83
N GLY A 22 -8.75 19.62 -1.05
CA GLY A 22 -10.09 20.09 -1.42
C GLY A 22 -10.97 20.68 -0.31
N GLY A 23 -10.37 21.20 0.77
CA GLY A 23 -11.09 21.98 1.79
C GLY A 23 -11.68 21.19 2.95
N VAL A 24 -11.41 19.88 3.04
CA VAL A 24 -11.70 19.10 4.25
C VAL A 24 -10.51 19.22 5.20
N PRO A 25 -10.70 19.68 6.46
CA PRO A 25 -9.61 19.79 7.42
C PRO A 25 -8.96 18.42 7.63
N PRO A 26 -7.62 18.32 7.66
CA PRO A 26 -6.97 17.07 8.00
C PRO A 26 -7.41 16.64 9.41
N PRO A 27 -7.58 15.32 9.66
CA PRO A 27 -7.78 14.82 11.00
C PRO A 27 -6.59 15.22 11.89
N ALA A 28 -6.78 15.19 13.21
CA ALA A 28 -5.75 15.60 14.17
C ALA A 28 -4.39 14.99 13.80
N PRO A 29 -3.41 15.79 13.32
CA PRO A 29 -2.20 15.27 12.67
C PRO A 29 -1.32 14.45 13.61
N GLU A 30 -1.49 14.66 14.91
CA GLU A 30 -0.83 13.92 15.99
C GLU A 30 -1.32 12.45 16.07
N VAL A 31 -2.58 12.21 15.72
CA VAL A 31 -3.22 10.88 15.74
C VAL A 31 -3.18 10.23 14.37
N PHE A 32 -3.50 11.00 13.33
CA PHE A 32 -3.59 10.56 11.94
C PHE A 32 -2.54 11.28 11.11
N GLY A 33 -1.52 10.56 10.68
CA GLY A 33 -0.38 11.16 10.02
C GLY A 33 0.74 10.15 9.77
N PRO A 34 1.64 10.45 8.83
CA PRO A 34 2.79 9.60 8.58
C PRO A 34 3.72 9.54 9.82
N PRO A 35 4.46 8.44 9.98
CA PRO A 35 4.47 7.26 9.11
C PRO A 35 3.30 6.31 9.41
N PRO A 36 2.88 5.47 8.43
CA PRO A 36 1.94 4.39 8.69
C PRO A 36 2.51 3.43 9.74
N ARG A 37 1.63 2.85 10.55
CA ARG A 37 2.00 2.06 11.75
C ARG A 37 1.43 0.65 11.61
N LEU A 38 2.15 -0.35 12.12
CA LEU A 38 1.71 -1.74 12.14
C LEU A 38 1.47 -2.19 13.58
N LEU A 39 0.30 -2.79 13.82
CA LEU A 39 0.01 -3.56 15.02
C LEU A 39 -0.45 -4.95 14.56
N LEU A 40 0.31 -5.98 14.94
CA LEU A 40 0.00 -7.36 14.58
C LEU A 40 0.35 -8.29 15.74
N GLN A 41 -0.53 -9.25 15.98
CA GLN A 41 -0.30 -10.36 16.89
C GLN A 41 -0.85 -11.64 16.26
N VAL A 42 0.00 -12.66 16.17
CA VAL A 42 -0.38 -14.02 15.77
C VAL A 42 -0.32 -14.90 17.00
N ASN A 43 -1.43 -15.56 17.31
CA ASN A 43 -1.52 -16.55 18.38
C ASN A 43 -1.53 -17.95 17.75
N ILE A 44 -0.54 -18.76 18.08
CA ILE A 44 -0.36 -20.12 17.57
C ILE A 44 -0.65 -21.09 18.71
N VAL A 45 -1.59 -22.00 18.49
CA VAL A 45 -1.86 -23.12 19.41
C VAL A 45 -1.13 -24.35 18.88
N LEU A 46 -0.26 -24.93 19.69
CA LEU A 46 0.54 -26.11 19.34
C LEU A 46 -0.24 -27.40 19.66
N ASN A 47 0.26 -28.52 19.12
CA ASN A 47 -0.38 -29.83 19.30
C ASN A 47 -0.42 -30.29 20.76
N ASP A 48 0.47 -29.78 21.60
CA ASP A 48 0.51 -30.03 23.05
C ASP A 48 -0.37 -29.06 23.84
N HIS A 49 -1.23 -28.29 23.16
CA HIS A 49 -2.10 -27.26 23.71
C HIS A 49 -1.38 -26.04 24.32
N THR A 50 -0.06 -25.93 24.18
CA THR A 50 0.65 -24.71 24.55
C THR A 50 0.45 -23.61 23.49
N THR A 51 0.68 -22.37 23.88
CA THR A 51 0.50 -21.21 23.00
C THR A 51 1.81 -20.48 22.76
N MET A 52 1.98 -19.99 21.53
CA MET A 52 3.07 -19.11 21.12
C MET A 52 2.47 -17.85 20.50
N ASN A 53 2.93 -16.69 20.95
CA ASN A 53 2.47 -15.40 20.44
C ASN A 53 3.61 -14.71 19.70
N ILE A 54 3.35 -14.26 18.48
CA ILE A 54 4.28 -13.46 17.69
C ILE A 54 3.64 -12.08 17.53
N SER A 55 4.22 -11.06 18.14
CA SER A 55 3.74 -9.68 18.05
C SER A 55 4.74 -8.77 17.35
N THR A 56 4.24 -7.65 16.84
CA THR A 56 5.09 -6.56 16.36
C THR A 56 5.89 -5.93 17.49
N ASP A 57 7.19 -5.78 17.29
CA ASP A 57 8.13 -5.14 18.21
C ASP A 57 9.29 -4.50 17.43
N THR A 58 10.30 -3.99 18.13
CA THR A 58 11.48 -3.32 17.53
C THR A 58 12.46 -4.28 16.85
N THR A 59 12.25 -5.60 16.93
CA THR A 59 13.06 -6.60 16.23
C THR A 59 12.64 -6.80 14.78
N TRP A 60 11.44 -6.33 14.42
CA TRP A 60 10.98 -6.32 13.04
C TRP A 60 11.86 -5.42 12.18
N LEU A 61 12.07 -5.83 10.93
CA LEU A 61 12.83 -5.08 9.96
C LEU A 61 11.87 -4.43 8.95
N GLY A 62 12.11 -3.16 8.65
CA GLY A 62 11.38 -2.38 7.65
C GLY A 62 12.31 -1.87 6.55
N ARG A 63 11.74 -1.70 5.35
CA ARG A 63 12.41 -1.13 4.18
C ARG A 63 11.38 -0.48 3.26
N GLU A 64 11.76 0.61 2.61
CA GLU A 64 10.95 1.19 1.52
C GLU A 64 10.94 0.25 0.30
N GLY A 65 9.75 -0.10 -0.17
CA GLY A 65 9.55 -1.06 -1.27
C GLY A 65 9.43 -0.41 -2.65
N ALA A 66 8.86 -1.18 -3.58
CA ALA A 66 8.54 -0.74 -4.94
C ALA A 66 7.37 0.25 -5.01
N HIS A 67 6.46 0.22 -4.02
CA HIS A 67 5.41 1.23 -3.86
C HIS A 67 6.03 2.49 -3.25
N ARG A 68 6.33 3.47 -4.11
CA ARG A 68 7.05 4.70 -3.75
C ARG A 68 6.12 5.80 -3.26
N LYS A 69 4.90 5.83 -3.80
CA LYS A 69 3.82 6.73 -3.38
C LYS A 69 2.50 5.99 -3.46
N ASP A 70 1.60 6.30 -2.55
CA ASP A 70 0.28 5.68 -2.48
C ASP A 70 -0.78 6.71 -2.07
N SER A 71 -1.81 6.88 -2.89
CA SER A 71 -2.92 7.77 -2.60
C SER A 71 -4.22 7.20 -3.14
N ILE A 72 -5.26 7.25 -2.32
CA ILE A 72 -6.63 6.90 -2.69
C ILE A 72 -7.13 7.85 -3.80
N TYR A 73 -6.68 9.10 -3.80
CA TYR A 73 -7.10 10.11 -4.78
C TYR A 73 -6.14 10.29 -5.95
N MET A 74 -4.83 10.15 -5.73
CA MET A 74 -3.81 10.40 -6.76
C MET A 74 -3.24 9.10 -7.37
N GLY A 75 -3.68 7.94 -6.89
CA GLY A 75 -3.17 6.64 -7.30
C GLY A 75 -1.81 6.31 -6.70
N THR A 76 -1.15 5.31 -7.27
CA THR A 76 0.08 4.71 -6.74
C THR A 76 1.23 4.88 -7.74
N PHE A 77 2.40 5.29 -7.26
CA PHE A 77 3.63 5.26 -8.04
C PHE A 77 4.43 4.00 -7.68
N TYR A 78 4.74 3.19 -8.69
CA TYR A 78 5.40 1.90 -8.53
C TYR A 78 6.70 1.84 -9.34
N ASP A 79 7.82 1.56 -8.67
CA ASP A 79 9.13 1.39 -9.28
C ASP A 79 9.56 -0.08 -9.24
N THR A 80 9.44 -0.76 -10.38
CA THR A 80 9.79 -2.19 -10.53
C THR A 80 11.27 -2.47 -10.23
N ARG A 81 12.17 -1.49 -10.37
CA ARG A 81 13.60 -1.66 -10.05
C ARG A 81 13.84 -1.82 -8.56
N ALA A 82 12.89 -1.39 -7.74
CA ALA A 82 12.93 -1.51 -6.28
C ALA A 82 12.24 -2.78 -5.77
N GLU A 83 11.72 -3.64 -6.64
CA GLU A 83 11.13 -4.92 -6.24
C GLU A 83 12.16 -5.82 -5.55
N ARG A 84 11.68 -6.55 -4.55
CA ARG A 84 12.42 -7.59 -3.85
C ARG A 84 11.59 -8.86 -3.88
N TYR A 85 11.80 -9.67 -4.91
CA TYR A 85 11.08 -10.94 -5.05
C TYR A 85 11.29 -11.81 -3.80
N ASN A 86 10.20 -12.40 -3.33
CA ASN A 86 10.19 -13.33 -2.19
C ASN A 86 10.68 -12.72 -0.86
N TRP A 87 10.64 -11.40 -0.69
CA TRP A 87 11.05 -10.75 0.56
C TRP A 87 10.28 -11.23 1.80
N SER A 88 9.04 -11.67 1.61
CA SER A 88 8.15 -12.22 2.65
C SER A 88 8.28 -13.75 2.81
N THR A 89 9.37 -14.35 2.33
CA THR A 89 9.63 -15.79 2.44
C THR A 89 10.77 -16.09 3.40
N ALA A 90 10.70 -17.25 4.06
CA ALA A 90 11.76 -17.69 4.97
C ALA A 90 13.10 -17.87 4.25
N GLY A 91 14.17 -17.39 4.86
CA GLY A 91 15.52 -17.48 4.29
C GLY A 91 15.84 -16.44 3.21
N PHE A 92 14.95 -15.47 2.97
CA PHE A 92 15.24 -14.33 2.11
C PHE A 92 16.52 -13.61 2.55
N LYS A 93 17.38 -13.28 1.57
CA LYS A 93 18.59 -12.47 1.75
C LYS A 93 18.59 -11.37 0.71
N ASP A 94 18.59 -10.12 1.16
CA ASP A 94 18.61 -8.96 0.28
C ASP A 94 20.05 -8.64 -0.15
N PRO A 95 20.38 -8.65 -1.45
CA PRO A 95 21.73 -8.35 -1.93
C PRO A 95 22.11 -6.86 -1.82
N TYR A 96 21.16 -5.97 -1.51
CA TYR A 96 21.35 -4.50 -1.51
C TYR A 96 20.96 -3.85 -0.17
N SER A 97 21.14 -4.54 0.96
CA SER A 97 20.45 -4.28 2.24
C SER A 97 20.52 -2.83 2.76
N LEU A 98 19.33 -2.24 2.98
CA LEU A 98 19.04 -1.09 3.85
C LEU A 98 17.78 -1.40 4.67
N TRP A 99 17.76 -2.57 5.31
CA TRP A 99 16.69 -2.93 6.24
C TRP A 99 17.01 -2.32 7.61
N LEU A 100 16.04 -1.60 8.16
CA LEU A 100 16.17 -0.90 9.43
C LEU A 100 15.26 -1.55 10.47
N ASN A 101 15.69 -1.58 11.72
CA ASN A 101 14.82 -1.98 12.82
C ASN A 101 13.60 -1.05 12.91
N ALA A 102 12.45 -1.63 13.20
CA ALA A 102 11.23 -0.90 13.45
C ALA A 102 11.42 0.02 14.68
N SER A 103 10.99 1.27 14.55
CA SER A 103 10.95 2.21 15.67
C SER A 103 9.59 2.12 16.37
N LEU A 104 9.61 2.26 17.70
CA LEU A 104 8.39 2.42 18.47
C LEU A 104 7.88 3.85 18.30
N ILE A 105 6.63 3.99 17.88
CA ILE A 105 5.93 5.29 17.75
C ILE A 105 4.73 5.26 18.69
N GLU A 106 4.37 6.43 19.20
CA GLU A 106 3.18 6.59 20.05
C GLU A 106 1.93 6.00 19.37
N SER A 107 1.14 5.27 20.14
CA SER A 107 -0.06 4.62 19.63
C SER A 107 -1.21 5.63 19.59
N PRO A 108 -2.05 5.67 18.53
CA PRO A 108 -3.31 6.42 18.58
C PRO A 108 -4.25 5.89 19.68
N LEU A 109 -4.00 4.68 20.21
CA LEU A 109 -4.69 4.12 21.38
C LEU A 109 -4.31 4.78 22.70
N SER A 110 -3.20 5.52 22.75
CA SER A 110 -2.82 6.31 23.92
C SER A 110 -3.73 7.54 24.12
N SER A 111 -4.48 7.93 23.07
CA SER A 111 -5.51 8.97 23.17
C SER A 111 -6.70 8.47 23.99
N PRO A 112 -7.37 9.32 24.80
CA PRO A 112 -8.60 8.97 25.53
C PRO A 112 -9.73 8.39 24.65
N THR A 113 -9.67 8.62 23.34
CA THR A 113 -10.67 8.17 22.36
C THR A 113 -10.22 6.96 21.53
N GLY A 114 -8.97 6.52 21.67
CA GLY A 114 -8.42 5.43 20.87
C GLY A 114 -8.85 4.07 21.41
N GLN A 115 -9.54 3.28 20.58
CA GLN A 115 -9.99 1.93 20.94
C GLN A 115 -9.81 0.96 19.77
N LEU A 116 -9.40 -0.27 20.07
CA LEU A 116 -9.47 -1.38 19.12
C LEU A 116 -10.83 -2.05 19.24
N THR A 117 -11.54 -2.13 18.13
CA THR A 117 -12.81 -2.86 18.03
C THR A 117 -12.74 -3.85 16.88
N TYR A 118 -13.57 -4.89 16.96
CA TYR A 118 -13.75 -5.79 15.83
C TYR A 118 -14.40 -5.04 14.68
N GLN A 119 -13.95 -5.33 13.46
CA GLN A 119 -14.59 -4.80 12.26
C GLN A 119 -16.03 -5.31 12.20
N SER A 120 -17.00 -4.39 12.21
CA SER A 120 -18.43 -4.71 12.24
C SER A 120 -19.06 -4.83 10.85
N MET A 121 -18.42 -4.27 9.82
CA MET A 121 -18.86 -4.33 8.42
C MET A 121 -18.07 -5.38 7.64
N ASP A 122 -18.67 -5.90 6.56
CA ASP A 122 -17.98 -6.83 5.67
C ASP A 122 -16.68 -6.22 5.11
N PRO A 123 -15.59 -7.01 5.01
CA PRO A 123 -14.35 -6.53 4.44
C PRO A 123 -14.50 -6.28 2.94
N ILE A 124 -13.80 -5.26 2.44
CA ILE A 124 -13.71 -4.98 1.02
C ILE A 124 -13.00 -6.14 0.32
N ARG A 125 -13.64 -6.70 -0.71
CA ARG A 125 -13.10 -7.79 -1.54
C ARG A 125 -13.37 -7.52 -3.01
N ILE A 126 -12.47 -8.01 -3.86
CA ILE A 126 -12.72 -8.04 -5.31
C ILE A 126 -13.92 -8.95 -5.56
N SER A 127 -14.93 -8.43 -6.25
CA SER A 127 -16.10 -9.20 -6.66
C SER A 127 -15.72 -10.22 -7.74
N PRO A 128 -16.31 -11.44 -7.77
CA PRO A 128 -16.14 -12.38 -8.88
C PRO A 128 -16.52 -11.79 -10.25
N TYR A 129 -17.30 -10.71 -10.26
CA TYR A 129 -17.75 -10.01 -11.46
C TYR A 129 -17.03 -8.68 -11.70
N ALA A 130 -15.93 -8.40 -10.97
CA ALA A 130 -15.12 -7.22 -11.22
C ALA A 130 -14.47 -7.34 -12.61
N LEU A 131 -15.06 -6.66 -13.61
CA LEU A 131 -14.54 -6.63 -14.96
C LEU A 131 -13.38 -5.65 -15.04
N HIS A 132 -12.16 -6.17 -15.05
CA HIS A 132 -10.96 -5.37 -15.25
C HIS A 132 -10.71 -5.18 -16.75
N ILE A 133 -11.26 -4.11 -17.34
CA ILE A 133 -10.95 -3.74 -18.72
C ILE A 133 -9.64 -2.97 -18.73
N ALA A 134 -8.58 -3.59 -19.22
CA ALA A 134 -7.35 -2.87 -19.52
C ALA A 134 -7.64 -1.87 -20.66
N THR A 135 -7.66 -0.57 -20.34
CA THR A 135 -7.74 0.48 -21.34
C THR A 135 -6.36 1.07 -21.54
N SER A 136 -5.73 0.77 -22.66
CA SER A 136 -4.54 1.51 -23.09
C SER A 136 -5.00 2.85 -23.68
N ALA A 137 -4.78 3.95 -22.98
CA ALA A 137 -4.89 5.26 -23.61
C ALA A 137 -3.73 5.41 -24.61
N SER A 138 -4.04 5.43 -25.91
CA SER A 138 -3.18 6.12 -26.87
C SER A 138 -3.07 7.58 -26.40
N GLN A 139 -1.88 8.19 -26.45
CA GLN A 139 -1.60 9.58 -26.05
C GLN A 139 -2.35 10.65 -26.89
N THR A 140 -3.46 10.31 -27.52
CA THR A 140 -4.26 11.21 -28.35
C THR A 140 -5.74 10.81 -28.28
N GLY A 141 -6.51 11.61 -27.53
CA GLY A 141 -7.97 11.68 -27.65
C GLY A 141 -8.75 10.68 -26.80
N TYR A 142 -9.67 11.22 -25.99
CA TYR A 142 -10.78 10.50 -25.36
C TYR A 142 -11.43 9.55 -26.38
N ARG A 143 -11.30 8.23 -26.18
CA ARG A 143 -12.16 7.26 -26.87
C ARG A 143 -13.50 7.18 -26.13
N LEU A 144 -14.59 7.29 -26.89
CA LEU A 144 -15.92 6.88 -26.43
C LEU A 144 -15.89 5.38 -26.08
N MET A 145 -16.61 5.00 -25.03
CA MET A 145 -16.74 3.60 -24.61
C MET A 145 -17.24 2.72 -25.78
N PRO A 146 -16.82 1.44 -25.86
CA PRO A 146 -17.34 0.50 -26.84
C PRO A 146 -18.88 0.44 -26.78
N PRO A 147 -19.58 0.28 -27.92
CA PRO A 147 -21.04 0.13 -27.94
C PRO A 147 -21.48 -1.05 -27.06
N GLY A 148 -22.42 -0.82 -26.15
CA GLY A 148 -22.98 -1.85 -25.25
C GLY A 148 -22.65 -1.69 -23.76
N VAL A 149 -21.83 -0.71 -23.38
CA VAL A 149 -21.52 -0.41 -21.97
C VAL A 149 -22.44 0.70 -21.46
N ASN A 150 -23.47 0.35 -20.69
CA ASN A 150 -24.29 1.30 -19.94
C ASN A 150 -23.77 1.39 -18.50
N GLY A 151 -22.99 2.44 -18.23
CA GLY A 151 -22.46 2.74 -16.89
C GLY A 151 -21.12 2.08 -16.63
N GLY A 152 -20.05 2.87 -16.74
CA GLY A 152 -18.74 2.53 -16.23
C GLY A 152 -17.97 3.82 -15.99
N ASN A 153 -18.00 4.34 -14.77
CA ASN A 153 -16.98 5.28 -14.34
C ASN A 153 -15.70 4.48 -14.09
N VAL A 154 -14.54 5.04 -14.41
CA VAL A 154 -13.24 4.51 -13.95
C VAL A 154 -13.22 4.68 -12.43
N MET A 155 -13.81 3.72 -11.73
CA MET A 155 -13.82 3.62 -10.26
C MET A 155 -12.97 2.45 -9.80
N ASP A 156 -12.45 1.65 -10.73
CA ASP A 156 -11.61 0.49 -10.47
C ASP A 156 -10.34 0.62 -11.31
N GLY A 157 -9.18 0.51 -10.65
CA GLY A 157 -7.91 1.08 -11.09
C GLY A 157 -7.49 0.73 -12.52
N GLY A 158 -7.37 1.75 -13.37
CA GLY A 158 -6.68 1.60 -14.65
C GLY A 158 -5.17 1.49 -14.42
N ILE A 159 -4.55 0.41 -14.90
CA ILE A 159 -3.08 0.31 -14.95
C ILE A 159 -2.60 1.05 -16.19
N PHE A 160 -1.99 2.22 -16.01
CA PHE A 160 -1.21 2.86 -17.08
C PHE A 160 0.12 2.13 -17.24
N ASN A 161 0.16 1.18 -18.17
CA ASN A 161 1.42 0.59 -18.58
C ASN A 161 2.08 1.55 -19.57
N ALA A 162 3.06 2.33 -19.12
CA ALA A 162 3.87 3.15 -20.02
C ALA A 162 4.73 2.21 -20.88
N THR A 163 4.25 1.87 -22.08
CA THR A 163 5.08 1.19 -23.08
C THR A 163 6.18 2.17 -23.54
N PRO A 164 7.47 1.87 -23.31
CA PRO A 164 8.54 2.68 -23.87
C PRO A 164 8.46 2.60 -25.40
N ILE A 165 8.30 3.75 -26.05
CA ILE A 165 8.39 3.85 -27.51
C ILE A 165 9.89 3.83 -27.84
N PRO A 166 10.42 2.80 -28.53
CA PRO A 166 11.81 2.76 -28.93
C PRO A 166 12.13 4.00 -29.79
N ASN A 167 13.24 4.68 -29.48
CA ASN A 167 13.77 5.85 -30.20
C ASN A 167 13.03 7.19 -30.06
N GLN A 168 12.16 7.38 -29.06
CA GLN A 168 11.58 8.69 -28.78
C GLN A 168 12.03 9.19 -27.40
N GLN A 169 12.93 10.19 -27.39
CA GLN A 169 13.22 10.92 -26.15
C GLN A 169 12.02 11.81 -25.82
N VAL A 170 11.37 11.54 -24.68
CA VAL A 170 10.33 12.42 -24.13
C VAL A 170 11.03 13.34 -23.12
N PRO A 171 11.21 14.64 -23.41
CA PRO A 171 11.78 15.56 -22.44
C PRO A 171 10.81 15.73 -21.27
N ILE A 172 11.31 15.46 -20.05
CA ILE A 172 10.62 15.75 -18.79
C ILE A 172 11.27 16.99 -18.22
N TYR A 173 10.49 18.03 -18.00
CA TYR A 173 10.94 19.28 -17.41
C TYR A 173 10.67 19.28 -15.91
N ASP A 174 11.69 19.62 -15.14
CA ASP A 174 11.58 19.87 -13.71
C ASP A 174 10.86 21.20 -13.46
N VAL A 175 9.71 21.15 -12.79
CA VAL A 175 8.91 22.32 -12.41
C VAL A 175 9.05 22.67 -10.92
N THR A 176 10.05 22.11 -10.23
CA THR A 176 10.33 22.42 -8.82
C THR A 176 11.19 23.67 -8.61
N GLN A 177 11.56 24.37 -9.69
CA GLN A 177 12.21 25.68 -9.61
C GLN A 177 11.18 26.81 -9.76
N ASN A 178 10.46 27.05 -8.67
CA ASN A 178 10.06 28.37 -8.19
C ASN A 178 9.78 28.31 -6.69
#